data_AF-A0A6P3WZG0-F1
#
_entry.id   AF-A0A6P3WZG0-F1
#
_cell.length_a   1.000
_cell.length_b   1.000
_cell.length_c   1.000
_cell.angle_alpha   90.00
_cell.angle_beta   90.00
_cell.angle_gamma   90.00
#
_symmetry.space_group_name_H-M   'P 1'
#
loop_
_entity.id
_entity.type
_entity.pdbx_description
1 polymer ?
#
loop_
_entity_poly.entity_id
_entity_poly.type
_entity_poly.pdbx_seq_one_letter_code
_entity_poly.pdbx_strand_id
1 'polypeptide(L)'
;MSSVKLLEDRIANLEKQVYGPSRTINVDDPAPPNAVIDRLLDVNSLISSALSGREKPNAIIKRLPELNGYLDPVSEDIEMPTSAKVQLLLTMESEIMENHKLLTKMQELVPVLESERIKDVPEFNSVFNKLSLSYLKAYEDSEELSAHVHDLLSKYNSVISSISESLITLDAAITAAEIAAMPKKQMED
;
A
#
# COMPACT_ATOMS: atom_id res chain seq x y z
N MET A 1 15.17 -6.90 22.60
CA MET A 1 15.69 -6.81 23.98
C MET A 1 14.63 -7.09 25.06
N SER A 2 13.32 -6.91 24.82
CA SER A 2 12.26 -7.17 25.82
C SER A 2 11.88 -8.67 25.95
N SER A 3 11.87 -9.44 24.85
CA SER A 3 11.46 -10.85 24.89
C SER A 3 12.42 -11.77 25.66
N VAL A 4 13.73 -11.51 25.57
CA VAL A 4 14.75 -12.33 26.25
C VAL A 4 14.63 -12.19 27.77
N LYS A 5 14.42 -10.97 28.28
CA LYS A 5 14.21 -10.72 29.71
C LYS A 5 12.93 -11.39 30.24
N LEU A 6 11.85 -11.37 29.46
CA LEU A 6 10.61 -12.05 29.82
C LEU A 6 10.81 -13.56 29.92
N LEU A 7 11.60 -14.15 29.01
CA LEU A 7 11.95 -15.56 29.07
C LEU A 7 12.83 -15.87 30.28
N GLU A 8 13.82 -15.04 30.59
CA GLU A 8 14.68 -15.18 31.77
C GLU A 8 13.87 -15.14 33.08
N ASP A 9 12.95 -14.18 33.22
CA ASP A 9 12.05 -14.09 34.38
C ASP A 9 11.14 -15.32 34.51
N ARG A 10 10.67 -15.85 33.39
CA ARG A 10 9.81 -17.04 33.38
C ARG A 10 10.59 -18.30 33.74
N ILE A 11 11.84 -18.42 33.27
CA ILE A 11 12.73 -19.52 33.63
C ILE A 11 13.06 -19.46 35.12
N ALA A 12 13.41 -18.28 35.65
CA ALA A 12 13.67 -18.09 37.08
C ALA A 12 12.45 -18.46 37.96
N ASN A 13 11.24 -18.14 37.51
CA ASN A 13 10.01 -18.55 38.20
C ASN A 13 9.79 -20.07 38.16
N LEU A 14 10.06 -20.72 37.03
CA LEU A 14 9.95 -22.18 36.90
C LEU A 14 11.00 -22.90 37.76
N GLU A 15 12.24 -22.42 37.77
CA GLU A 15 13.30 -22.97 38.61
C GLU A 15 12.96 -22.86 40.10
N LYS A 16 12.42 -21.71 40.52
CA LYS A 16 11.93 -21.51 41.89
C LYS A 16 10.79 -22.46 42.27
N GLN A 17 9.91 -22.78 41.32
CA GLN A 17 8.77 -23.67 41.55
C GLN A 17 9.18 -25.15 41.62
N VAL A 18 10.17 -25.57 40.81
CA VAL A 18 10.63 -26.97 40.73
C VAL A 18 11.64 -27.29 41.84
N TYR A 19 12.59 -26.40 42.10
CA TYR A 19 13.70 -26.65 43.03
C TYR A 19 13.50 -25.98 44.40
N GLY A 20 12.45 -25.18 44.56
CA GLY A 20 12.12 -24.46 45.79
C GLY A 20 12.97 -23.21 46.01
N PRO A 21 12.64 -22.38 47.02
CA PRO A 21 13.28 -21.08 47.25
C PRO A 21 14.75 -21.17 47.70
N SER A 22 15.27 -22.38 47.97
CA SER A 22 16.57 -22.59 48.61
C SER A 22 17.63 -23.21 47.68
N ARG A 23 17.34 -23.48 46.41
CA ARG A 23 18.28 -24.15 45.51
C ARG A 23 18.34 -23.50 44.13
N THR A 24 19.34 -22.63 43.96
CA THR A 24 19.77 -22.12 42.65
C THR A 24 20.76 -23.12 42.06
N ILE A 25 20.35 -23.84 41.02
CA ILE A 25 21.24 -24.81 40.34
C ILE A 25 22.15 -24.01 39.42
N ASN A 26 23.46 -24.08 39.64
CA ASN A 26 24.45 -23.60 38.68
C ASN A 26 24.61 -24.63 37.56
N VAL A 27 24.99 -24.19 36.36
CA VAL A 27 25.13 -25.03 35.14
C VAL A 27 26.08 -26.23 35.34
N ASP A 28 26.95 -26.19 36.35
CA ASP A 28 27.93 -27.23 36.68
C ASP A 28 27.52 -28.17 37.83
N ASP A 29 26.35 -28.00 38.44
CA ASP A 29 25.89 -28.91 39.50
C ASP A 29 25.31 -30.21 38.91
N PRO A 30 25.70 -31.40 39.42
CA PRO A 30 25.15 -32.65 38.93
C PRO A 30 23.64 -32.70 39.15
N ALA A 31 22.92 -33.09 38.10
CA ALA A 31 21.47 -33.20 38.09
C ALA A 31 20.99 -33.92 39.36
N PRO A 32 20.02 -33.36 40.12
CA PRO A 32 19.60 -33.94 41.38
C PRO A 32 19.15 -35.40 41.17
N PRO A 33 19.64 -36.35 41.98
CA PRO A 33 19.56 -37.79 41.72
C PRO A 33 18.15 -38.39 41.79
N ASN A 34 17.15 -37.60 42.23
CA ASN A 34 15.76 -38.03 42.23
C ASN A 34 15.00 -37.10 41.31
N ALA A 35 14.60 -37.61 40.15
CA ALA A 35 13.70 -36.88 39.28
C ALA A 35 12.45 -36.54 40.10
N VAL A 36 12.02 -35.27 40.08
CA VAL A 36 10.76 -34.84 40.69
C VAL A 36 9.62 -35.75 40.21
N ILE A 37 9.73 -36.24 38.98
CA ILE A 37 8.88 -37.23 38.33
C ILE A 37 8.78 -38.51 39.16
N ASP A 38 9.88 -39.12 39.58
CA ASP A 38 9.86 -40.39 40.33
C ASP A 38 9.15 -40.23 41.67
N ARG A 39 9.41 -39.12 42.38
CA ARG A 39 8.70 -38.80 43.63
C ARG A 39 7.21 -38.55 43.40
N LEU A 40 6.86 -37.91 42.30
CA LEU A 40 5.47 -37.63 41.94
C LEU A 40 4.75 -38.93 41.55
N LEU A 41 5.45 -39.86 40.92
CA LEU A 41 4.97 -41.19 40.56
C LEU A 41 4.77 -42.08 41.80
N ASP A 42 5.71 -42.02 42.75
CA ASP A 42 5.58 -42.67 44.06
C ASP A 42 4.39 -42.13 44.85
N VAL A 43 4.23 -40.80 44.90
CA VAL A 43 3.08 -40.15 45.55
C VAL A 43 1.77 -40.52 44.85
N ASN A 44 1.74 -40.54 43.52
CA ASN A 44 0.55 -40.95 42.77
C ASN A 44 0.21 -42.44 42.99
N SER A 45 1.22 -43.31 43.07
CA SER A 45 1.07 -44.72 43.42
C SER A 45 0.54 -44.89 44.86
N LEU A 46 1.08 -44.14 45.82
CA LEU A 46 0.58 -44.09 47.21
C LEU A 46 -0.86 -43.62 47.30
N ILE A 47 -1.22 -42.54 46.61
CA ILE A 47 -2.59 -42.01 46.55
C ILE A 47 -3.52 -43.05 45.91
N SER A 48 -3.10 -43.66 44.80
CA SER A 48 -3.86 -44.69 44.10
C SER A 48 -4.07 -45.93 44.96
N SER A 49 -3.05 -46.35 45.70
CA SER A 49 -3.13 -47.48 46.64
C SER A 49 -4.02 -47.16 47.85
N ALA A 50 -3.98 -45.93 48.37
CA ALA A 50 -4.83 -45.46 49.47
C ALA A 50 -6.30 -45.25 49.05
N LEU A 51 -6.55 -44.96 47.76
CA LEU A 51 -7.88 -44.91 47.17
C LEU A 51 -8.42 -46.29 46.75
N SER A 52 -7.53 -47.26 46.53
CA SER A 52 -7.91 -48.63 46.19
C SER A 52 -8.69 -49.26 47.35
N GLY A 53 -9.97 -49.56 47.11
CA GLY A 53 -10.91 -50.06 48.13
C GLY A 53 -11.78 -48.99 48.81
N ARG A 54 -11.57 -47.70 48.52
CA ARG A 54 -12.45 -46.61 49.00
C ARG A 54 -13.19 -45.98 47.82
N GLU A 55 -14.39 -46.45 47.53
CA GLU A 55 -15.19 -45.94 46.39
C GLU A 55 -15.57 -44.46 46.54
N LYS A 56 -15.93 -44.01 47.76
CA LYS A 56 -16.41 -42.63 47.97
C LYS A 56 -15.35 -41.54 47.66
N PRO A 57 -14.11 -41.62 48.17
CA PRO A 57 -13.05 -40.68 47.80
C PRO A 57 -12.67 -40.74 46.32
N ASN A 58 -12.69 -41.93 45.72
CA ASN A 58 -12.36 -42.13 44.31
C ASN A 58 -13.42 -41.48 43.39
N ALA A 59 -14.69 -41.55 43.77
CA ALA A 59 -15.77 -40.82 43.08
C ALA A 59 -15.60 -39.29 43.18
N ILE A 60 -15.13 -38.76 44.31
CA ILE A 60 -14.90 -37.31 44.49
C ILE A 60 -13.70 -36.84 43.64
N ILE A 61 -12.60 -37.59 43.62
CA ILE A 61 -11.42 -37.26 42.80
C ILE A 61 -11.75 -37.30 41.31
N LYS A 62 -12.62 -38.21 40.87
CA LYS A 62 -13.11 -38.22 39.47
C LYS A 62 -14.00 -37.03 39.12
N ARG A 63 -14.66 -36.42 40.10
CA ARG A 63 -15.50 -35.22 39.94
C ARG A 63 -14.73 -33.90 40.10
N LEU A 64 -13.48 -33.94 40.54
CA LEU A 64 -12.64 -32.75 40.68
C LEU A 64 -12.47 -31.97 39.36
N PRO A 65 -12.25 -32.62 38.20
CA PRO A 65 -12.17 -31.94 36.91
C PRO A 65 -13.50 -31.28 36.51
N GLU A 66 -14.63 -31.94 36.78
CA GLU A 66 -15.96 -31.37 36.56
C GLU A 66 -16.19 -30.13 37.44
N LEU A 67 -15.84 -30.22 38.72
CA LEU A 67 -15.90 -29.09 39.65
C LEU A 67 -14.99 -27.93 39.23
N ASN A 68 -13.79 -28.23 38.73
CA ASN A 68 -12.89 -27.22 38.19
C ASN A 68 -13.48 -26.55 36.94
N GLY A 69 -14.23 -27.30 36.11
CA GLY A 69 -15.00 -26.74 35.00
C GLY A 69 -16.16 -25.85 35.44
N TYR A 70 -16.86 -26.18 36.53
CA TYR A 70 -17.91 -25.32 37.09
C TYR A 70 -17.36 -24.06 37.79
N LEU A 71 -16.10 -24.11 38.24
CA LEU A 71 -15.42 -22.98 38.89
C LEU A 71 -14.68 -22.08 37.89
N ASP A 72 -14.49 -22.53 36.66
CA ASP A 72 -13.89 -21.73 35.60
C ASP A 72 -14.97 -20.80 35.00
N PRO A 73 -14.83 -19.46 35.16
CA PRO A 73 -15.82 -18.50 34.70
C PRO A 73 -16.00 -18.45 33.17
N VAL A 74 -15.19 -19.20 32.41
CA VAL A 74 -15.25 -19.27 30.95
C VAL A 74 -16.15 -20.42 30.46
N SER A 75 -16.46 -21.41 31.29
CA SER A 75 -17.15 -22.65 30.88
C SER A 75 -18.67 -22.64 31.04
N GLU A 76 -19.24 -21.66 31.74
CA GLU A 76 -20.63 -21.34 31.47
C GLU A 76 -20.67 -20.64 30.12
N ASP A 77 -20.93 -21.43 29.08
CA ASP A 77 -21.58 -20.95 27.88
C ASP A 77 -22.74 -20.10 28.40
N ILE A 78 -22.59 -18.77 28.33
CA ILE A 78 -23.59 -17.84 28.84
C ILE A 78 -24.82 -18.13 27.99
N GLU A 79 -25.66 -19.04 28.47
CA GLU A 79 -26.89 -19.45 27.82
C GLU A 79 -27.80 -18.25 27.94
N MET A 80 -27.58 -17.30 27.03
CA MET A 80 -28.30 -16.06 27.04
C MET A 80 -29.76 -16.44 26.80
N PRO A 81 -30.67 -16.10 27.72
CA PRO A 81 -32.05 -16.54 27.61
C PRO A 81 -32.62 -16.09 26.27
N THR A 82 -33.46 -16.92 25.66
CA THR A 82 -33.98 -16.67 24.30
C THR A 82 -34.64 -15.30 24.17
N SER A 83 -35.27 -14.79 25.25
CA SER A 83 -35.82 -13.43 25.28
C SER A 83 -34.75 -12.34 25.15
N ALA A 84 -33.59 -12.49 25.80
CA ALA A 84 -32.47 -11.56 25.68
C ALA A 84 -31.82 -11.63 24.30
N LYS A 85 -31.77 -12.81 23.66
CA LYS A 85 -31.30 -12.96 22.27
C LYS A 85 -32.21 -12.22 21.29
N VAL A 86 -33.53 -12.30 21.48
CA VAL A 86 -34.51 -11.57 20.65
C VAL A 86 -34.36 -10.05 20.84
N GLN A 87 -34.23 -9.58 22.08
CA GLN A 87 -34.04 -8.17 22.35
C GLN A 87 -32.72 -7.64 21.78
N LEU A 88 -31.63 -8.42 21.87
CA LEU A 88 -30.35 -8.08 21.26
C LEU A 88 -30.49 -7.96 19.73
N LEU A 89 -31.16 -8.92 19.09
CA LEU A 89 -31.36 -8.91 17.65
C LEU A 89 -32.17 -7.69 17.19
N LEU A 90 -33.25 -7.35 17.90
CA LEU A 90 -34.06 -6.15 17.62
C LEU A 90 -33.26 -4.86 17.81
N THR A 91 -32.40 -4.81 18.84
CA THR A 91 -31.57 -3.64 19.10
C THR A 91 -30.49 -3.47 18.03
N MET A 92 -29.94 -4.59 17.54
CA MET A 92 -28.90 -4.63 16.51
C MET A 92 -29.46 -4.60 15.08
N GLU A 93 -30.78 -4.65 14.88
CA GLU A 93 -31.41 -4.74 13.55
C GLU A 93 -30.95 -3.62 12.61
N SER A 94 -30.89 -2.39 13.11
CA SER A 94 -30.43 -1.22 12.34
C SER A 94 -28.97 -1.37 11.90
N GLU A 95 -28.11 -1.86 12.80
CA GLU A 95 -26.69 -2.07 12.52
C GLU A 95 -26.48 -3.22 11.53
N ILE A 96 -27.25 -4.31 11.67
CA ILE A 96 -27.25 -5.45 10.73
C ILE A 96 -27.69 -5.00 9.34
N MET A 97 -28.74 -4.18 9.24
CA MET A 97 -29.19 -3.63 7.95
C MET A 97 -28.17 -2.67 7.33
N GLU A 98 -27.53 -1.82 8.12
CA GLU A 98 -26.47 -0.94 7.64
C GLU A 98 -25.27 -1.73 7.12
N ASN A 99 -24.82 -2.73 7.89
CA ASN A 99 -23.75 -3.64 7.49
C ASN A 99 -24.10 -4.42 6.23
N HIS A 100 -25.33 -4.91 6.11
CA HIS A 100 -25.80 -5.56 4.88
C HIS A 100 -25.71 -4.61 3.68
N LYS A 101 -26.22 -3.37 3.82
CA LYS A 101 -26.16 -2.36 2.75
C LYS A 101 -24.72 -2.04 2.35
N LEU A 102 -23.81 -1.93 3.32
CA LEU A 102 -22.40 -1.67 3.08
C LEU A 102 -21.74 -2.84 2.36
N LEU A 103 -22.08 -4.07 2.75
CA LEU A 103 -21.56 -5.30 2.14
C LEU A 103 -22.08 -5.50 0.72
N THR A 104 -23.36 -5.19 0.46
CA THR A 104 -23.92 -5.18 -0.91
C THR A 104 -23.18 -4.19 -1.80
N LYS A 105 -22.97 -2.94 -1.31
CA LYS A 105 -22.18 -1.95 -2.04
C LYS A 105 -20.76 -2.44 -2.31
N MET A 106 -20.12 -3.05 -1.32
CA MET A 106 -18.78 -3.60 -1.50
C MET A 106 -18.78 -4.65 -2.62
N GLN A 107 -19.76 -5.56 -2.62
CA GLN A 107 -19.89 -6.60 -3.64
C GLN A 107 -20.14 -6.02 -5.04
N GLU A 108 -20.89 -4.93 -5.16
CA GLU A 108 -21.06 -4.18 -6.41
C GLU A 108 -19.76 -3.51 -6.90
N LEU A 109 -18.89 -3.11 -5.97
CA LEU A 109 -17.60 -2.44 -6.26
C LEU A 109 -16.46 -3.41 -6.57
N VAL A 110 -16.52 -4.66 -6.11
CA VAL A 110 -15.53 -5.72 -6.42
C VAL A 110 -15.25 -5.85 -7.93
N PRO A 111 -16.24 -5.98 -8.83
CA PRO A 111 -15.97 -6.14 -10.25
C PRO A 111 -15.35 -4.89 -10.91
N VAL A 112 -15.47 -3.70 -10.29
CA VAL A 112 -14.80 -2.49 -10.78
C VAL A 112 -13.29 -2.57 -10.53
N LEU A 113 -12.89 -3.13 -9.39
CA LEU A 113 -11.47 -3.37 -9.06
C LEU A 113 -10.84 -4.42 -9.97
N GLU A 114 -11.63 -5.41 -10.39
CA GLU A 114 -11.20 -6.45 -11.33
C GLU A 114 -11.26 -6.00 -12.80
N SER A 115 -11.69 -4.77 -13.08
CA SER A 115 -11.81 -4.30 -14.45
C SER A 115 -10.44 -4.25 -15.15
N GLU A 116 -10.36 -4.85 -16.33
CA GLU A 116 -9.15 -4.88 -17.17
C GLU A 116 -8.58 -3.47 -17.41
N ARG A 117 -9.46 -2.46 -17.46
CA ARG A 117 -9.08 -1.04 -17.60
C ARG A 117 -8.12 -0.54 -16.53
N ILE A 118 -8.20 -1.03 -15.29
CA ILE A 118 -7.27 -0.67 -14.21
C ILE A 118 -5.99 -1.50 -14.31
N LYS A 119 -6.12 -2.76 -14.74
CA LYS A 119 -4.99 -3.69 -14.89
C LYS A 119 -4.04 -3.29 -16.02
N ASP A 120 -4.58 -2.75 -17.11
CA ASP A 120 -3.82 -2.40 -18.32
C ASP A 120 -3.17 -1.00 -18.24
N VAL A 121 -3.44 -0.22 -17.18
CA VAL A 121 -2.89 1.13 -16.97
C VAL A 121 -1.35 1.18 -17.09
N PRO A 122 -0.57 0.24 -16.54
CA PRO A 122 0.89 0.25 -16.68
C PRO A 122 1.35 0.08 -18.14
N GLU A 123 0.65 -0.73 -18.93
CA GLU A 123 0.95 -0.91 -20.35
C GLU A 123 0.67 0.37 -21.14
N PHE A 124 -0.50 0.98 -20.91
CA PHE A 124 -0.87 2.26 -21.49
C PHE A 124 0.09 3.38 -21.09
N ASN A 125 0.62 3.37 -19.87
CA ASN A 125 1.61 4.36 -19.44
C ASN A 125 2.91 4.26 -20.26
N SER A 126 3.36 3.05 -20.60
CA SER A 126 4.54 2.87 -21.46
C SER A 126 4.31 3.41 -22.88
N VAL A 127 3.12 3.20 -23.43
CA VAL A 127 2.71 3.72 -24.75
C VAL A 127 2.57 5.24 -24.70
N PHE A 128 1.95 5.76 -23.64
CA PHE A 128 1.79 7.19 -23.42
C PHE A 128 3.13 7.92 -23.30
N ASN A 129 4.10 7.35 -22.57
CA ASN A 129 5.44 7.92 -22.49
C ASN A 129 6.14 7.95 -23.86
N LYS A 130 6.04 6.88 -24.65
CA LYS A 130 6.57 6.87 -26.03
C LYS A 130 5.90 7.93 -26.90
N LEU A 131 4.57 8.06 -26.80
CA LEU A 131 3.82 9.07 -27.51
C LEU A 131 4.24 10.48 -27.08
N SER A 132 4.37 10.73 -25.78
CA SER A 132 4.81 12.01 -25.23
C SER A 132 6.20 12.40 -25.72
N LEU A 133 7.15 11.46 -25.75
CA LEU A 133 8.48 11.69 -26.33
C LEU A 133 8.41 11.99 -27.83
N SER A 134 7.59 11.24 -28.59
CA SER A 134 7.42 11.51 -30.04
C SER A 134 6.77 12.87 -30.30
N TYR A 135 5.83 13.28 -29.45
CA TYR A 135 5.16 14.57 -29.53
C TYR A 135 6.14 15.70 -29.23
N LEU A 136 6.97 15.56 -28.21
CA LEU A 136 7.99 16.55 -27.87
C LEU A 136 8.98 16.72 -29.02
N LYS A 137 9.43 15.62 -29.62
CA LYS A 137 10.30 15.68 -30.80
C LYS A 137 9.62 16.37 -32.00
N ALA A 138 8.37 16.02 -32.29
CA ALA A 138 7.62 16.66 -33.37
C ALA A 138 7.39 18.17 -33.11
N TYR A 139 7.28 18.56 -31.84
CA TYR A 139 7.17 19.96 -31.44
C TYR A 139 8.48 20.71 -31.67
N GLU A 140 9.62 20.14 -31.27
CA GLU A 140 10.95 20.70 -31.54
C GLU A 140 11.20 20.85 -33.05
N ASP A 141 10.92 19.81 -33.84
CA ASP A 141 11.06 19.83 -35.30
C ASP A 141 10.16 20.93 -35.93
N SER A 142 8.96 21.15 -35.38
CA SER A 142 8.05 22.21 -35.83
C SER A 142 8.55 23.61 -35.47
N GLU A 143 9.19 23.78 -34.31
CA GLU A 143 9.77 25.05 -33.90
C GLU A 143 10.98 25.40 -34.76
N GLU A 144 11.87 24.43 -35.03
CA GLU A 144 13.00 24.60 -35.93
C GLU A 144 12.54 24.96 -37.36
N LEU A 145 11.55 24.24 -37.89
CA LEU A 145 10.98 24.54 -39.20
C LEU A 145 10.37 25.95 -39.26
N SER A 146 9.64 26.35 -38.21
CA SER A 146 9.07 27.69 -38.12
C SER A 146 10.16 28.77 -38.12
N ALA A 147 11.22 28.57 -37.34
CA ALA A 147 12.38 29.48 -37.32
C ALA A 147 13.04 29.57 -38.70
N HIS A 148 13.22 28.44 -39.40
CA HIS A 148 13.79 28.41 -40.75
C HIS A 148 12.91 29.15 -41.77
N VAL A 149 11.59 28.97 -41.72
CA VAL A 149 10.64 29.68 -42.59
C VAL A 149 10.68 31.18 -42.30
N HIS A 150 10.75 31.59 -41.04
CA HIS A 150 10.89 33.00 -40.67
C HIS A 150 12.19 33.62 -41.19
N ASP A 151 13.33 32.91 -41.09
CA ASP A 151 14.60 33.36 -41.66
C ASP A 151 14.54 33.48 -43.20
N LEU A 152 13.96 32.48 -43.87
CA LEU A 152 13.77 32.50 -45.32
C LEU A 152 12.88 33.67 -45.76
N LEU A 153 11.79 33.93 -45.04
CA LEU A 153 10.88 35.03 -45.34
C LEU A 153 11.55 36.39 -45.10
N SER A 154 12.39 36.51 -44.06
CA SER A 154 13.20 37.70 -43.81
C SER A 154 14.20 37.97 -44.95
N LYS A 155 14.92 36.92 -45.39
CA LYS A 155 15.83 37.00 -46.55
C LYS A 155 15.10 37.39 -47.83
N TYR A 156 13.95 36.77 -48.09
CA TYR A 156 13.11 37.09 -49.24
C TYR A 156 12.65 38.55 -49.22
N ASN A 157 12.19 39.05 -48.07
CA ASN A 157 11.80 40.44 -47.90
C ASN A 157 12.98 41.39 -48.17
N SER A 158 14.16 41.08 -47.63
CA SER A 158 15.38 41.87 -47.90
C SER A 158 15.75 41.91 -49.39
N VAL A 159 15.66 40.77 -50.09
CA VAL A 159 15.92 40.71 -51.55
C VAL A 159 14.89 41.54 -52.32
N ILE A 160 13.61 41.47 -51.96
CA ILE A 160 12.57 42.30 -52.59
C ILE A 160 12.84 43.78 -52.37
N SER A 161 13.16 44.20 -51.14
CA SER A 161 13.49 45.59 -50.86
C SER A 161 14.68 46.06 -51.70
N SER A 162 15.73 45.25 -51.80
CA SER A 162 16.89 45.57 -52.63
C SER A 162 16.55 45.67 -54.13
N ILE A 163 15.72 44.76 -54.66
CA ILE A 163 15.23 44.83 -56.04
C ILE A 163 14.38 46.08 -56.24
N SER A 164 13.49 46.41 -55.29
CA SER A 164 12.66 47.61 -55.35
C SER A 164 13.52 48.88 -55.37
N GLU A 165 14.55 48.97 -54.53
CA GLU A 165 15.52 50.07 -54.53
C GLU A 165 16.29 50.14 -55.85
N SER A 166 16.74 48.99 -56.38
CA SER A 166 17.42 48.93 -57.68
C SER A 166 16.52 49.36 -58.83
N LEU A 167 15.23 49.05 -58.79
CA LEU A 167 14.27 49.48 -59.81
C LEU A 167 13.99 50.98 -59.71
N ILE A 168 13.83 51.53 -58.49
CA ILE A 168 13.65 52.97 -58.29
C ILE A 168 14.87 53.76 -58.78
N THR A 169 16.09 53.28 -58.47
CA THR A 169 17.32 53.94 -58.93
C THR A 169 17.50 53.84 -60.43
N LEU A 170 17.14 52.72 -61.05
CA LEU A 170 17.14 52.56 -62.50
C LEU A 170 16.11 53.48 -63.16
N ASP A 171 14.89 53.58 -62.62
CA ASP A 171 13.83 54.46 -63.12
C ASP A 171 14.25 55.94 -63.04
N ALA A 172 14.90 56.34 -61.94
CA ALA A 172 15.48 57.68 -61.80
C ALA A 172 16.59 57.95 -62.84
N ALA A 173 17.45 56.96 -63.10
CA ALA A 173 18.52 57.08 -64.10
C ALA A 173 17.95 57.16 -65.53
N ILE A 174 16.92 56.37 -65.85
CA ILE A 174 16.21 56.41 -67.13
C ILE A 174 15.53 57.77 -67.30
N THR A 175 14.78 58.24 -66.30
CA THR A 175 14.13 59.56 -66.32
C THR A 175 15.15 60.69 -66.53
N ALA A 176 16.32 60.63 -65.88
CA ALA A 176 17.39 61.61 -66.08
C ALA A 176 17.94 61.56 -67.53
N ALA A 177 18.11 60.37 -68.09
CA ALA A 177 18.53 60.19 -69.47
C ALA A 177 17.46 60.67 -70.47
N GLU A 178 16.18 60.44 -70.20
CA GLU A 178 15.06 60.91 -71.01
C GLU A 178 14.95 62.44 -71.01
N ILE A 179 15.09 63.09 -69.84
CA ILE A 179 15.11 64.57 -69.74
C ILE A 179 16.30 65.14 -70.52
N ALA A 180 17.48 64.50 -70.45
CA ALA A 180 18.65 64.91 -71.23
C ALA A 180 18.48 64.69 -72.74
N ALA A 181 17.68 63.70 -73.14
CA ALA A 181 17.37 63.37 -74.52
C ALA A 181 16.16 64.15 -75.08
N MET A 182 15.40 64.89 -74.25
CA MET A 182 14.35 65.78 -74.76
C MET A 182 14.98 66.93 -75.57
N PRO A 183 14.52 67.18 -76.82
CA PRO A 183 15.11 68.20 -77.67
C PRO A 183 14.84 69.59 -77.08
N LYS A 184 15.90 70.40 -76.94
CA LYS A 184 15.80 71.84 -76.66
C LYS A 184 14.86 72.45 -77.69
N LYS A 185 13.70 72.94 -77.24
CA LYS A 185 12.83 73.84 -77.98
C LYS A 185 13.71 74.96 -78.56
N GLN A 186 13.85 75.00 -79.87
CA GLN A 186 14.50 76.12 -80.54
C GLN A 186 13.73 77.38 -80.14
N MET A 187 14.40 78.29 -79.41
CA MET A 187 14.12 79.70 -79.57
C MET A 187 14.72 80.06 -80.93
N GLU A 188 13.85 80.26 -81.92
CA GLU A 188 14.18 81.08 -83.08
C GLU A 188 13.96 82.55 -82.70
N ASP A 189 14.91 83.38 -83.11
CA ASP A 189 14.91 84.84 -83.10
C ASP A 189 13.71 85.44 -83.85
#